data_AF-A0A968R3I6-F1
#
_entry.id   AF-A0A968R3I6-F1
#
_cell.length_a   1.000
_cell.length_b   1.000
_cell.length_c   1.000
_cell.angle_alpha   90.00
_cell.angle_beta   90.00
_cell.angle_gamma   90.00
#
_symmetry.space_group_name_H-M   'P 1'
#
loop_
_entity.id
_entity.type
_entity.pdbx_description
1 polymer ?
#
loop_
_entity_poly.entity_id
_entity_poly.type
_entity_poly.pdbx_seq_one_letter_code
_entity_poly.pdbx_strand_id
1 'polypeptide(L)' 'MSNINYAAMRDRELKRYILAHRDDREAFYAYMDRRRSRPHKVTVQLDDPAWQEKIISAIQVQLRSAN' A
#
# COMPACT_ATOMS: atom_id res chain seq x y z
N MET A 1 18.68 -22.52 -0.91
CA MET A 1 17.59 -21.54 -0.97
C MET A 1 17.24 -21.18 0.46
N SER A 2 17.50 -19.95 0.89
CA SER A 2 17.07 -19.51 2.23
C SER A 2 15.55 -19.41 2.21
N ASN A 3 14.89 -20.19 3.07
CA ASN A 3 13.44 -20.19 3.20
C ASN A 3 13.03 -18.95 4.00
N ILE A 4 13.05 -17.78 3.34
CA ILE A 4 12.71 -16.51 3.98
C ILE A 4 11.19 -16.39 4.02
N ASN A 5 10.64 -16.29 5.23
CA ASN A 5 9.21 -16.10 5.41
C ASN A 5 8.82 -14.63 5.22
N TYR A 6 8.53 -14.24 3.98
CA TYR A 6 8.09 -12.88 3.63
C TYR A 6 6.75 -12.47 4.26
N ALA A 7 5.88 -13.45 4.58
CA ALA A 7 4.59 -13.17 5.21
C ALA A 7 4.76 -12.65 6.65
N ALA A 8 5.77 -13.14 7.37
CA ALA A 8 6.08 -12.73 8.73
C ALA A 8 6.74 -11.34 8.83
N MET A 9 7.31 -10.82 7.73
CA MET A 9 7.94 -9.49 7.72
C MET A 9 6.89 -8.38 7.80
N ARG A 10 7.20 -7.28 8.51
CA ARG A 10 6.43 -6.04 8.41
C ARG A 10 6.64 -5.40 7.05
N ASP A 11 5.70 -4.58 6.57
CA ASP A 11 5.80 -4.01 5.21
C ASP A 11 7.06 -3.18 4.99
N ARG A 12 7.51 -2.46 6.02
CA ARG A 12 8.75 -1.65 5.94
C ARG A 12 9.96 -2.55 5.75
N GLU A 13 9.97 -3.72 6.40
CA GLU A 13 11.05 -4.70 6.32
C GLU A 13 11.04 -5.38 4.95
N LEU A 14 9.86 -5.83 4.49
CA LEU A 14 9.70 -6.44 3.16
C LEU A 14 10.05 -5.45 2.04
N LYS A 15 9.62 -4.19 2.15
CA LYS A 15 9.98 -3.14 1.18
C LYS A 15 11.49 -2.90 1.15
N ARG A 16 12.13 -2.80 2.32
CA ARG A 16 13.59 -2.59 2.40
C ARG A 16 14.35 -3.79 1.82
N TYR A 17 13.89 -5.00 2.10
CA TYR A 17 14.47 -6.23 1.57
C TYR A 17 14.43 -6.24 0.04
N ILE A 18 13.29 -5.95 -0.59
CA ILE A 18 13.14 -5.93 -2.05
C ILE A 18 14.03 -4.88 -2.71
N LEU A 19 14.18 -3.72 -2.06
CA LEU A 19 15.07 -2.68 -2.58
C LEU A 19 16.55 -3.11 -2.60
N ALA A 20 16.95 -3.94 -1.64
CA ALA A 20 18.29 -4.51 -1.54
C ALA A 20 18.47 -5.78 -2.41
N HIS A 21 17.39 -6.53 -2.64
CA HIS A 21 17.37 -7.80 -3.36
C HIS A 21 16.41 -7.74 -4.57
N ARG A 22 16.75 -6.90 -5.54
CA ARG A 22 15.86 -6.61 -6.69
C ARG A 22 15.62 -7.81 -7.61
N ASP A 23 16.52 -8.78 -7.61
CA ASP A 23 16.42 -10.00 -8.44
C ASP A 23 15.60 -11.10 -7.75
N ASP A 24 15.22 -10.91 -6.48
CA ASP A 24 14.42 -11.85 -5.71
C ASP A 24 12.94 -11.75 -6.09
N ARG A 25 12.54 -12.58 -7.07
CA ARG A 25 11.17 -12.61 -7.57
C ARG A 25 10.16 -13.02 -6.51
N GLU A 26 10.51 -13.91 -5.59
CA GLU A 26 9.58 -14.34 -4.54
C GLU A 26 9.26 -13.19 -3.58
N ALA A 27 10.27 -12.42 -3.19
CA ALA A 27 10.07 -11.22 -2.39
C ALA A 27 9.20 -10.19 -3.12
N PHE A 28 9.43 -9.99 -4.41
CA PHE A 28 8.62 -9.11 -5.24
C PHE A 28 7.15 -9.53 -5.28
N TYR A 29 6.86 -10.81 -5.55
CA TYR A 29 5.48 -11.31 -5.58
C TYR A 29 4.81 -11.20 -4.22
N ALA A 30 5.50 -11.55 -3.13
CA ALA A 30 4.98 -11.42 -1.77
C ALA A 30 4.59 -9.97 -1.43
N TYR A 31 5.36 -8.98 -1.89
CA TYR A 31 5.03 -7.56 -1.70
C TYR A 31 3.87 -7.10 -2.58
N MET A 32 3.81 -7.56 -3.83
CA MET A 32 2.71 -7.22 -4.74
C MET A 32 1.37 -7.79 -4.25
N ASP A 33 1.34 -9.04 -3.80
CA ASP A 33 0.15 -9.67 -3.21
C ASP A 33 -0.31 -8.91 -1.97
N ARG A 34 0.62 -8.45 -1.14
CA ARG A 34 0.31 -7.63 0.04
C ARG A 34 -0.20 -6.24 -0.29
N ARG A 35 0.22 -5.64 -1.41
CA ARG A 35 -0.37 -4.39 -1.90
C ARG A 35 -1.75 -4.60 -2.49
N ARG A 36 -1.97 -5.74 -3.15
CA ARG A 36 -3.26 -6.10 -3.74
C ARG A 36 -4.31 -6.46 -2.69
N SER A 37 -3.92 -7.12 -1.61
CA SER A 37 -4.83 -7.50 -0.51
C SER A 37 -5.27 -6.31 0.35
N ARG A 38 -4.58 -5.16 0.25
CA ARG A 38 -5.05 -3.94 0.90
C ARG A 38 -6.28 -3.44 0.14
N PRO A 39 -7.41 -3.24 0.83
CA PRO A 39 -8.52 -2.52 0.22
C PRO A 39 -7.98 -1.16 -0.19
N HIS A 40 -7.94 -0.91 -1.49
CA HIS A 40 -7.69 0.42 -1.99
C HIS A 40 -8.86 1.23 -1.45
N LYS A 41 -8.59 2.19 -0.55
CA LYS A 41 -9.60 3.18 -0.19
C LYS A 41 -9.84 3.98 -1.46
N VAL A 42 -10.84 3.56 -2.23
CA VAL A 42 -11.36 4.34 -3.33
C VAL A 42 -12.00 5.56 -2.68
N THR A 43 -11.24 6.66 -2.64
CA THR A 43 -11.68 7.91 -2.00
C THR A 43 -12.85 8.52 -2.76
N VAL A 44 -12.92 8.27 -4.07
CA VAL A 44 -13.92 8.81 -4.99
C VAL A 44 -14.12 7.84 -6.14
N GLN A 45 -15.38 7.57 -6.50
CA GLN A 45 -15.74 6.95 -7.77
C GLN A 45 -16.15 8.04 -8.76
N LEU A 46 -15.83 7.88 -10.05
CA LEU A 46 -16.00 8.94 -11.06
C LEU A 46 -17.47 9.29 -11.32
N ASP A 47 -18.38 8.35 -11.07
CA ASP A 47 -19.83 8.46 -11.21
C ASP A 47 -20.53 8.95 -9.94
N ASP A 48 -19.77 9.27 -8.89
CA ASP A 48 -20.31 9.77 -7.63
C ASP A 48 -20.64 11.27 -7.74
N PRO A 49 -21.92 11.69 -7.70
CA PRO A 49 -22.28 13.10 -7.82
C PRO A 49 -21.72 13.97 -6.69
N ALA A 50 -21.33 13.38 -5.55
CA ALA A 50 -20.69 14.07 -4.42
C ALA A 50 -19.17 13.93 -4.40
N TRP A 51 -18.54 13.54 -5.52
CA TRP A 51 -17.10 13.28 -5.59
C TRP A 51 -16.25 14.44 -5.10
N GLN A 52 -16.63 15.68 -5.42
CA GLN A 52 -15.87 16.88 -5.06
C GLN A 52 -15.78 17.07 -3.54
N GLU A 53 -16.89 16.93 -2.83
CA GLU A 53 -16.97 17.07 -1.37
C GLU A 53 -16.12 15.99 -0.67
N LYS A 54 -16.12 14.76 -1.21
CA LYS A 54 -15.32 13.65 -0.71
C LYS A 54 -13.82 13.89 -0.85
N ILE A 55 -13.36 14.49 -1.95
CA ILE A 55 -11.95 14.89 -2.11
C ILE A 55 -11.55 15.91 -1.05
N ILE A 56 -12.35 16.97 -0.89
CA ILE A 56 -12.05 18.06 0.05
C ILE A 56 -11.97 17.50 1.49
N SER A 57 -12.92 16.65 1.87
CA SER A 57 -12.93 15.99 3.18
C SER A 57 -11.69 15.11 3.39
N ALA A 58 -11.31 14.30 2.39
CA ALA A 58 -10.13 13.45 2.47
C ALA A 58 -8.83 14.26 2.62
N ILE A 59 -8.69 15.38 1.90
CA ILE A 59 -7.54 16.30 2.04
C ILE A 59 -7.49 16.88 3.45
N GLN A 60 -8.62 17.32 4.00
CA GLN A 60 -8.67 17.87 5.37
C GLN A 60 -8.29 16.83 6.43
N VAL A 61 -8.77 15.59 6.30
CA VAL A 61 -8.40 14.50 7.21
C VAL A 61 -6.90 14.22 7.13
N GLN A 62 -6.33 14.22 5.93
CA GLN A 62 -4.90 14.00 5.72
C GLN A 62 -4.04 15.13 6.32
N LEU A 63 -4.46 16.39 6.18
CA LEU A 63 -3.78 17.54 6.78
C LEU A 63 -3.84 17.50 8.32
N ARG A 64 -4.98 17.10 8.90
CA ARG A 64 -5.11 16.97 10.38
C ARG A 64 -4.29 15.82 10.97
N SER A 65 -4.11 14.74 10.22
CA SER A 65 -3.32 13.58 10.67
C SER A 65 -1.82 13.75 10.46
N ALA A 66 -1.39 14.83 9.79
CA ALA A 66 0.00 15.20 9.59
C ALA A 66 0.53 16.24 10.61
N ASN A 67 -0.33 16.73 11.51
CA ASN A 67 -0.02 17.69 12.57
C ASN A 67 -0.18 17.03 13.94
#